data_AF-A0A060LTH3-F1
#
_entry.id   AF-A0A060LTH3-F1
#
_cell.length_a   1.000
_cell.length_b   1.000
_cell.length_c   1.000
_cell.angle_alpha   90.00
_cell.angle_beta   90.00
_cell.angle_gamma   90.00
#
_symmetry.space_group_name_H-M   'P 1'
#
loop_
_entity.id
_entity.type
_entity.pdbx_description
1 polymer ?
#
loop_
_entity_poly.entity_id
_entity_poly.type
_entity_poly.pdbx_seq_one_letter_code
_entity_poly.pdbx_strand_id
1 'polypeptide(L)'
;MANVTVTIGKVDVYFPEIDNKDYWIYEDFAELFSTETTVEAVRLLKKEIKQAGIKGRIIIDDEADGASISTRKGEIMLAVVMLINQLIDVSFSHDEQVLQEIKDRMKKHKVPKAQSFEIGNILAIPLRNNQYGPAQLIEINQNYGLVCLFFDGAYASIEEMKREMKLTRENVFAGATFSDTSVLNYSFQVVDREREIIGKVIHNGRRNRLVEEILADVSVIELLEDRINGTVNEELEYNMRKLKYIEWL
;
A
#
# COMPACT_ATOMS: atom_id res chain seq x y z
N MET A 1 7.62 4.59 -1.19
CA MET A 1 8.74 4.67 -0.22
C MET A 1 9.42 3.31 -0.22
N ALA A 2 10.74 3.23 -0.06
CA ALA A 2 11.43 1.95 -0.04
C ALA A 2 11.07 1.20 1.26
N ASN A 3 10.67 -0.06 1.15
CA ASN A 3 10.37 -0.89 2.30
C ASN A 3 11.56 -0.90 3.26
N VAL A 4 11.32 -0.65 4.55
CA VAL A 4 12.40 -0.72 5.55
C VAL A 4 12.69 -2.20 5.82
N THR A 5 13.74 -2.73 5.19
CA THR A 5 14.14 -4.14 5.32
C THR A 5 15.46 -4.26 6.11
N VAL A 6 15.64 -5.39 6.81
CA VAL A 6 16.93 -5.83 7.33
C VAL A 6 17.14 -7.30 7.02
N THR A 7 18.31 -7.63 6.47
CA THR A 7 18.70 -9.01 6.20
C THR A 7 19.40 -9.59 7.42
N ILE A 8 18.96 -10.77 7.87
CA ILE A 8 19.59 -11.52 8.96
C ILE A 8 19.89 -12.92 8.44
N GLY A 9 21.16 -13.20 8.21
CA GLY A 9 21.59 -14.42 7.54
C GLY A 9 20.99 -14.52 6.14
N LYS A 10 20.13 -15.52 5.90
CA LYS A 10 19.44 -15.73 4.61
C LYS A 10 18.03 -15.15 4.54
N VAL A 11 17.54 -14.50 5.60
CA VAL A 11 16.15 -14.09 5.71
C VAL A 11 16.05 -12.57 5.71
N ASP A 12 15.17 -12.05 4.86
CA ASP A 12 14.84 -10.62 4.83
C ASP A 12 13.63 -10.31 5.72
N VAL A 13 13.83 -9.39 6.67
CA VAL A 13 12.79 -8.95 7.61
C VAL A 13 12.28 -7.57 7.21
N TYR A 14 10.99 -7.53 6.90
CA TYR A 14 10.26 -6.31 6.58
C TYR A 14 9.70 -5.69 7.86
N PHE A 15 9.91 -4.38 8.00
CA PHE A 15 9.44 -3.63 9.16
C PHE A 15 7.98 -3.19 8.99
N PRO A 16 7.27 -2.91 10.09
CA PRO A 16 5.93 -2.33 10.07
C PRO A 16 5.84 -1.03 9.26
N GLU A 17 4.85 -0.93 8.39
CA GLU A 17 4.53 0.22 7.55
C GLU A 17 3.08 0.70 7.73
N ILE A 18 2.62 1.57 6.83
CA ILE A 18 1.31 2.20 6.93
C ILE A 18 0.18 1.20 6.68
N ASP A 19 0.40 0.27 5.74
CA ASP A 19 -0.50 -0.80 5.30
C ASP A 19 -0.34 -2.08 6.14
N ASN A 20 0.89 -2.43 6.55
CA ASN A 20 1.16 -3.60 7.39
C ASN A 20 1.76 -3.20 8.75
N LYS A 21 1.04 -3.42 9.85
CA LYS A 21 1.49 -3.04 11.21
C LYS A 21 2.41 -4.04 11.88
N ASP A 22 2.71 -5.15 11.23
CA ASP A 22 3.49 -6.24 11.79
C ASP A 22 4.87 -6.29 11.10
N TYR A 23 5.88 -6.73 11.84
CA TYR A 23 7.09 -7.22 11.21
C TYR A 23 6.71 -8.49 10.47
N TRP A 24 7.25 -8.69 9.27
CA TRP A 24 6.96 -9.90 8.52
C TRP A 24 8.15 -10.39 7.69
N ILE A 25 8.08 -11.68 7.37
CA ILE A 25 8.97 -12.37 6.44
C ILE A 25 8.09 -13.23 5.53
N TYR A 26 8.57 -13.51 4.32
CA TYR A 26 7.97 -14.47 3.42
C TYR A 26 9.09 -15.22 2.70
N GLU A 27 9.09 -16.54 2.82
CA GLU A 27 10.17 -17.39 2.31
C GLU A 27 9.60 -18.73 1.83
N ASP A 28 10.31 -19.36 0.88
CA ASP A 28 10.14 -20.78 0.60
C ASP A 28 10.84 -21.60 1.70
N PHE A 29 10.12 -21.83 2.80
CA PHE A 29 10.66 -22.62 3.91
C PHE A 29 10.88 -24.09 3.55
N ALA A 30 10.22 -24.62 2.51
CA ALA A 30 10.45 -25.98 2.09
C ALA A 30 11.85 -26.12 1.47
N GLU A 31 12.22 -25.17 0.62
CA GLU A 31 13.59 -25.05 0.10
C GLU A 31 14.60 -24.78 1.22
N LEU A 32 14.35 -23.78 2.07
CA LEU A 32 15.29 -23.39 3.13
C LEU A 32 15.59 -24.51 4.13
N PHE A 33 14.59 -25.32 4.49
CA PHE A 33 14.75 -26.44 5.44
C PHE A 33 14.92 -27.81 4.75
N SER A 34 14.98 -27.85 3.42
CA SER A 34 15.09 -29.09 2.64
C SER A 34 13.99 -30.12 2.98
N THR A 35 12.75 -29.66 3.10
CA THR A 35 11.56 -30.52 3.30
C THR A 35 10.76 -30.70 2.01
N GLU A 36 9.89 -31.71 1.93
CA GLU A 36 9.12 -31.97 0.70
C GLU A 36 8.02 -30.93 0.45
N THR A 37 7.43 -30.38 1.51
CA THR A 37 6.30 -29.43 1.38
C THR A 37 6.40 -28.26 2.36
N THR A 38 5.81 -27.11 1.99
CA THR A 38 5.66 -25.95 2.87
C THR A 38 4.96 -26.30 4.20
N VAL A 39 3.97 -27.20 4.15
CA VAL A 39 3.24 -27.66 5.33
C VAL A 39 4.17 -28.37 6.33
N GLU A 40 5.10 -29.19 5.84
CA GLU A 40 6.10 -29.85 6.67
C GLU A 40 7.09 -28.87 7.27
N ALA A 41 7.61 -27.95 6.45
CA ALA A 41 8.49 -26.87 6.88
C ALA A 41 7.86 -26.02 8.00
N VAL A 42 6.60 -25.63 7.84
CA VAL A 42 5.86 -24.84 8.83
C VAL A 42 5.58 -25.64 10.11
N ARG A 43 5.29 -26.95 10.00
CA ARG A 43 5.14 -27.82 11.18
C ARG A 43 6.45 -27.94 11.96
N LEU A 44 7.58 -28.10 11.27
CA LEU A 44 8.92 -28.10 11.85
C LEU A 44 9.15 -26.78 12.59
N LEU A 45 8.97 -25.65 11.91
CA LEU A 45 9.21 -24.34 12.49
C LEU A 45 8.32 -24.06 13.72
N LYS A 46 7.02 -24.39 13.68
CA LYS A 46 6.11 -24.25 14.82
C LYS A 46 6.59 -25.07 16.04
N LYS A 47 7.11 -26.27 15.79
CA LYS A 47 7.68 -27.14 16.84
C LYS A 47 8.95 -26.51 17.43
N GLU A 48 9.86 -26.04 16.60
CA GLU A 48 11.14 -25.44 17.03
C GLU A 48 10.91 -24.13 17.79
N ILE A 49 10.00 -23.26 17.35
CA ILE A 49 9.59 -22.04 18.06
C ILE A 49 9.12 -22.38 19.49
N LYS A 50 8.31 -23.44 19.62
CA LYS A 50 7.80 -23.90 20.92
C LYS A 50 8.92 -24.46 21.80
N GLN A 51 9.85 -25.23 21.23
CA GLN A 51 10.98 -25.82 21.95
C GLN A 51 11.99 -24.76 22.42
N ALA A 52 12.24 -23.74 21.59
CA ALA A 52 13.04 -22.57 21.94
C ALA A 52 12.37 -21.67 23.00
N GLY A 53 11.11 -21.93 23.36
CA GLY A 53 10.38 -21.18 24.37
C GLY A 53 10.03 -19.75 23.93
N ILE A 54 10.00 -19.47 22.63
CA ILE A 54 9.61 -18.17 22.09
C ILE A 54 8.11 -18.00 22.33
N LYS A 55 7.74 -16.98 23.11
CA LYS A 55 6.36 -16.72 23.53
C LYS A 55 5.83 -15.43 22.91
N GLY A 56 4.57 -15.48 22.48
CA GLY A 56 3.81 -14.32 22.05
C GLY A 56 2.97 -14.63 20.80
N ARG A 57 2.35 -13.59 20.25
CA ARG A 57 1.54 -13.72 19.04
C ARG A 57 2.46 -13.76 17.83
N ILE A 58 2.57 -14.93 17.22
CA ILE A 58 3.23 -15.18 15.93
C ILE A 58 2.15 -15.74 15.02
N ILE A 59 1.94 -15.10 13.88
CA ILE A 59 1.02 -15.57 12.84
C ILE A 59 1.89 -16.23 11.78
N ILE A 60 1.48 -17.41 11.32
CA ILE A 60 2.16 -18.16 10.26
C ILE A 60 1.09 -18.64 9.31
N ASP A 61 1.11 -18.10 8.10
CA ASP A 61 0.17 -18.43 7.02
C ASP A 61 0.95 -19.08 5.89
N ASP A 62 0.68 -20.35 5.62
CA ASP A 62 1.28 -21.13 4.55
C ASP A 62 0.48 -21.04 3.25
N GLU A 63 1.21 -20.81 2.15
CA GLU A 63 0.71 -20.84 0.78
C GLU A 63 1.45 -21.92 -0.03
N ALA A 64 1.07 -22.10 -1.30
CA ALA A 64 1.64 -23.15 -2.14
C ALA A 64 3.12 -22.93 -2.46
N ASP A 65 3.56 -21.67 -2.48
CA ASP A 65 4.88 -21.19 -2.91
C ASP A 65 5.76 -20.68 -1.75
N GLY A 66 5.28 -20.74 -0.51
CA GLY A 66 6.04 -20.32 0.66
C GLY A 66 5.16 -20.13 1.88
N ALA A 67 5.71 -19.57 2.95
CA ALA A 67 4.89 -19.14 4.07
C ALA A 67 5.28 -17.73 4.53
N SER A 68 4.28 -16.99 5.00
CA SER A 68 4.50 -15.73 5.71
C SER A 68 4.59 -15.97 7.21
N ILE A 69 5.45 -15.21 7.89
CA ILE A 69 5.45 -15.13 9.35
C ILE A 69 5.37 -13.68 9.75
N SER A 70 4.47 -13.36 10.68
CA SER A 70 4.30 -11.98 11.14
C SER A 70 4.10 -11.85 12.64
N THR A 71 4.59 -10.73 13.20
CA THR A 71 4.33 -10.32 14.58
C THR A 71 4.52 -8.82 14.78
N ARG A 72 3.74 -8.24 15.69
CA ARG A 72 3.88 -6.82 16.09
C ARG A 72 5.14 -6.50 16.89
N LYS A 73 5.79 -7.52 17.46
CA LYS A 73 6.91 -7.32 18.39
C LYS A 73 8.23 -7.67 17.71
N GLY A 74 9.06 -6.65 17.46
CA GLY A 74 10.35 -6.84 16.82
C GLY A 74 11.29 -7.79 17.57
N GLU A 75 11.24 -7.81 18.91
CA GLU A 75 12.00 -8.78 19.72
C GLU A 75 11.61 -10.24 19.47
N ILE A 76 10.32 -10.50 19.20
CA ILE A 76 9.83 -11.83 18.86
C ILE A 76 10.26 -12.19 17.44
N MET A 77 10.10 -11.25 16.50
CA MET A 77 10.54 -11.48 15.12
C MET A 77 12.03 -11.78 15.06
N LEU A 78 12.85 -11.03 15.78
CA LEU A 78 14.29 -11.28 15.84
C LEU A 78 14.62 -12.68 16.37
N ALA A 79 13.95 -13.13 17.43
CA ALA A 79 14.14 -14.47 17.98
C ALA A 79 13.74 -15.57 16.98
N VAL A 80 12.63 -15.37 16.26
CA VAL A 80 12.16 -16.30 15.22
C VAL A 80 13.15 -16.38 14.07
N VAL A 81 13.65 -15.24 13.58
CA VAL A 81 14.58 -15.19 12.45
C VAL A 81 15.95 -15.77 12.81
N MET A 82 16.42 -15.54 14.03
CA MET A 82 17.62 -16.22 14.55
C MET A 82 17.44 -17.74 14.55
N LEU A 83 16.30 -18.23 15.01
CA LEU A 83 15.99 -19.66 15.01
C LEU A 83 15.94 -20.23 13.58
N ILE A 84 15.28 -19.52 12.64
CA ILE A 84 15.23 -19.94 11.23
C ILE A 84 16.63 -20.11 10.65
N ASN A 85 17.52 -19.13 10.85
CA ASN A 85 18.88 -19.22 10.33
C ASN A 85 19.68 -20.36 10.98
N GLN A 86 19.46 -20.66 12.27
CA GLN A 86 20.07 -21.80 12.95
C GLN A 86 19.56 -23.15 12.42
N LEU A 87 18.30 -23.21 11.98
CA LEU A 87 17.75 -24.41 11.33
C LEU A 87 18.33 -24.63 9.93
N ILE A 88 18.65 -23.55 9.21
CA ILE A 88 19.31 -23.60 7.89
C ILE A 88 20.78 -23.99 8.03
N ASP A 89 21.50 -23.37 8.96
CA ASP A 89 22.90 -23.62 9.23
C ASP A 89 23.15 -23.57 10.74
N VAL A 90 23.45 -24.73 11.33
CA VAL A 90 23.70 -24.86 12.77
C VAL A 90 24.92 -24.07 13.25
N SER A 91 25.82 -23.69 12.35
CA SER A 91 26.98 -22.84 12.65
C SER A 91 26.65 -21.35 12.58
N PHE A 92 25.43 -20.99 12.16
CA PHE A 92 24.99 -19.61 12.09
C PHE A 92 25.11 -18.94 13.45
N SER A 93 25.97 -17.93 13.48
CA SER A 93 26.06 -16.96 14.56
C SER A 93 26.05 -15.57 13.95
N HIS A 94 25.59 -14.60 14.73
CA HIS A 94 25.61 -13.21 14.35
C HIS A 94 26.54 -12.47 15.30
N ASP A 95 27.27 -11.50 14.78
CA ASP A 95 28.08 -10.62 15.62
C ASP A 95 27.18 -9.93 16.67
N GLU A 96 27.58 -9.99 17.95
CA GLU A 96 26.75 -9.47 19.05
C GLU A 96 26.48 -7.97 18.93
N GLN A 97 27.43 -7.19 18.41
CA GLN A 97 27.25 -5.75 18.19
C GLN A 97 26.21 -5.52 17.10
N VAL A 98 26.34 -6.23 15.98
CA VAL A 98 25.37 -6.15 14.86
C VAL A 98 23.97 -6.57 15.31
N LEU A 99 23.85 -7.64 16.08
CA LEU A 99 22.57 -8.11 16.62
C LEU A 99 21.94 -7.05 17.56
N GLN A 100 22.76 -6.39 18.37
CA GLN A 100 22.30 -5.32 19.25
C GLN A 100 21.84 -4.09 18.46
N GLU A 101 22.54 -3.74 17.37
CA GLU A 101 22.12 -2.66 16.46
C GLU A 101 20.78 -2.95 15.80
N ILE A 102 20.58 -4.18 15.30
CA ILE A 102 19.31 -4.63 14.71
C ILE A 102 18.18 -4.55 15.73
N LYS A 103 18.41 -5.06 16.94
CA LYS A 103 17.44 -5.01 18.04
C LYS A 103 17.06 -3.58 18.39
N ASP A 104 18.04 -2.68 18.45
CA ASP A 104 17.83 -1.26 18.68
C ASP A 104 17.01 -0.63 17.54
N ARG A 105 17.30 -0.96 16.29
CA ARG A 105 16.56 -0.49 15.11
C ARG A 105 15.09 -0.94 15.16
N MET A 106 14.83 -2.22 15.43
CA MET A 106 13.46 -2.75 15.56
C MET A 106 12.71 -2.13 16.75
N LYS A 107 13.39 -1.85 17.86
CA LYS A 107 12.76 -1.21 19.03
C LYS A 107 12.46 0.27 18.79
N LYS A 108 13.34 0.99 18.08
CA LYS A 108 13.20 2.43 17.79
C LYS A 108 12.30 2.70 16.59
N HIS A 109 12.05 1.70 15.74
CA HIS A 109 11.20 1.85 14.57
C HIS A 109 9.81 2.33 14.96
N LYS A 110 9.37 3.40 14.31
CA LYS A 110 8.03 3.93 14.43
C LYS A 110 7.39 3.81 13.07
N VAL A 111 6.24 3.17 13.03
CA VAL A 111 5.38 3.16 11.85
C VAL A 111 5.12 4.61 11.44
N PRO A 112 5.39 4.99 10.18
CA PRO A 112 5.08 6.33 9.70
C PRO A 112 3.60 6.67 9.94
N LYS A 113 3.33 7.93 10.30
CA LYS A 113 1.95 8.38 10.50
C LYS A 113 1.28 8.50 9.13
N ALA A 114 0.18 7.77 8.93
CA ALA A 114 -0.60 7.84 7.71
C ALA A 114 -1.05 9.28 7.39
N GLN A 115 -1.07 9.64 6.12
CA GLN A 115 -1.61 10.92 5.67
C GLN A 115 -3.12 10.97 6.02
N SER A 116 -3.55 12.07 6.64
CA SER A 116 -4.99 12.30 6.84
C SER A 116 -5.60 12.93 5.60
N PHE A 117 -6.80 12.49 5.26
CA PHE A 117 -7.61 13.01 4.17
C PHE A 117 -9.09 13.04 4.57
N GLU A 118 -9.87 13.89 3.92
CA GLU A 118 -11.31 14.02 4.08
C GLU A 118 -11.97 14.37 2.75
N ILE A 119 -13.29 14.19 2.66
CA ILE A 119 -14.07 14.57 1.47
C ILE A 119 -13.86 16.06 1.17
N GLY A 120 -13.62 16.38 -0.10
CA GLY A 120 -13.29 17.71 -0.60
C GLY A 120 -11.79 17.96 -0.81
N ASN A 121 -10.93 17.16 -0.17
CA ASN A 121 -9.49 17.29 -0.32
C ASN A 121 -9.04 17.05 -1.77
N ILE A 122 -8.01 17.80 -2.18
CA ILE A 122 -7.36 17.66 -3.48
C ILE A 122 -6.11 16.80 -3.33
N LEU A 123 -6.02 15.79 -4.18
CA LEU A 123 -4.89 14.89 -4.31
C LEU A 123 -4.00 15.33 -5.48
N ALA A 124 -2.69 15.30 -5.26
CA ALA A 124 -1.67 15.33 -6.30
C ALA A 124 -1.23 13.89 -6.57
N ILE A 125 -1.54 13.40 -7.76
CA ILE A 125 -1.21 12.05 -8.20
C ILE A 125 0.06 12.14 -9.04
N PRO A 126 1.17 11.51 -8.63
CA PRO A 126 2.41 11.52 -9.38
C PRO A 126 2.26 10.74 -10.69
N LEU A 127 2.75 11.31 -11.77
CA LEU A 127 2.82 10.72 -13.09
C LEU A 127 4.23 10.19 -13.34
N ARG A 128 4.39 9.26 -14.29
CA ARG A 128 5.67 8.62 -14.59
C ARG A 128 6.71 9.59 -15.16
N ASN A 129 6.25 10.70 -15.73
CA ASN A 129 7.10 11.78 -16.22
C ASN A 129 7.48 12.81 -15.14
N ASN A 130 7.31 12.48 -13.85
CA ASN A 130 7.55 13.34 -12.69
C ASN A 130 6.68 14.61 -12.64
N GLN A 131 5.55 14.64 -13.36
CA GLN A 131 4.52 15.65 -13.18
C GLN A 131 3.43 15.16 -12.22
N TYR A 132 2.46 16.01 -11.94
CA TYR A 132 1.33 15.73 -11.06
C TYR A 132 -0.01 15.97 -11.77
N GLY A 133 -0.93 15.02 -11.62
CA GLY A 133 -2.32 15.14 -12.01
C GLY A 133 -3.22 15.48 -10.81
N PRO A 134 -4.18 16.40 -10.95
CA PRO A 134 -5.12 16.78 -9.89
C PRO A 134 -6.34 15.84 -9.81
N ALA A 135 -6.72 15.46 -8.59
CA ALA A 135 -8.00 14.78 -8.32
C ALA A 135 -8.67 15.33 -7.05
N GLN A 136 -10.00 15.35 -6.99
CA GLN A 136 -10.75 15.71 -5.77
C GLN A 136 -11.44 14.47 -5.19
N LEU A 137 -11.23 14.22 -3.90
CA LEU A 137 -11.93 13.18 -3.15
C LEU A 137 -13.37 13.60 -2.88
N ILE A 138 -14.35 12.83 -3.38
CA ILE A 138 -15.78 13.16 -3.27
C ILE A 138 -16.57 12.18 -2.39
N GLU A 139 -16.06 10.96 -2.18
CA GLU A 139 -16.66 10.00 -1.26
C GLU A 139 -15.59 9.05 -0.68
N ILE A 140 -15.77 8.66 0.58
CA ILE A 140 -14.94 7.66 1.28
C ILE A 140 -15.86 6.52 1.68
N ASN A 141 -15.53 5.29 1.28
CA ASN A 141 -16.27 4.11 1.68
C ASN A 141 -15.35 2.98 2.11
N GLN A 142 -15.62 2.38 3.26
CA GLN A 142 -14.80 1.28 3.80
C GLN A 142 -14.86 0.01 2.93
N ASN A 143 -15.91 -0.19 2.14
CA ASN A 143 -16.09 -1.41 1.35
C ASN A 143 -15.45 -1.35 -0.04
N TYR A 144 -15.25 -0.15 -0.59
CA TYR A 144 -14.75 0.00 -1.96
C TYR A 144 -13.69 1.08 -2.16
N GLY A 145 -13.33 1.85 -1.13
CA GLY A 145 -12.22 2.80 -1.17
C GLY A 145 -12.64 4.26 -1.38
N LEU A 146 -11.81 4.98 -2.13
CA LEU A 146 -11.91 6.42 -2.34
C LEU A 146 -12.49 6.72 -3.73
N VAL A 147 -13.56 7.49 -3.79
CA VAL A 147 -14.13 7.96 -5.06
C VAL A 147 -13.58 9.35 -5.35
N CYS A 148 -12.93 9.51 -6.49
CA CYS A 148 -12.35 10.78 -6.91
C CYS A 148 -12.86 11.24 -8.27
N LEU A 149 -12.91 12.57 -8.45
CA LEU A 149 -13.03 13.24 -9.74
C LEU A 149 -11.65 13.67 -10.21
N PHE A 150 -11.32 13.39 -11.48
CA PHE A 150 -10.03 13.71 -12.08
C PHE A 150 -10.15 14.92 -13.00
N PHE A 151 -9.22 15.85 -12.89
CA PHE A 151 -9.25 17.10 -13.64
C PHE A 151 -8.16 17.16 -14.71
N ASP A 152 -8.44 17.88 -15.78
CA ASP A 152 -7.48 18.20 -16.82
C ASP A 152 -6.31 19.02 -16.24
N GLY A 153 -5.08 18.58 -16.51
CA GLY A 153 -3.86 19.30 -16.15
C GLY A 153 -2.71 18.37 -15.79
N ALA A 154 -1.49 18.83 -16.07
CA ALA A 154 -0.24 18.18 -15.68
C ALA A 154 0.72 19.27 -15.21
N TYR A 155 1.23 19.14 -13.99
CA TYR A 155 2.01 20.19 -13.34
C TYR A 155 3.39 19.67 -12.96
N ALA A 156 4.45 20.46 -13.19
CA ALA A 156 5.82 20.02 -12.90
C ALA A 156 6.12 19.95 -11.39
N SER A 157 5.32 20.62 -10.56
CA SER A 157 5.41 20.54 -9.10
C SER A 157 4.04 20.67 -8.43
N ILE A 158 3.99 20.30 -7.15
CA ILE A 158 2.82 20.49 -6.30
C ILE A 158 2.50 21.97 -6.13
N GLU A 159 3.51 22.83 -6.00
CA GLU A 159 3.34 24.27 -5.85
C GLU A 159 2.74 24.90 -7.10
N GLU A 160 3.17 24.45 -8.28
CA GLU A 160 2.57 24.86 -9.56
C GLU A 160 1.12 24.40 -9.64
N MET A 161 0.85 23.13 -9.33
CA MET A 161 -0.52 22.60 -9.32
C MET A 161 -1.44 23.42 -8.42
N LYS A 162 -1.03 23.73 -7.19
CA LYS A 162 -1.84 24.51 -6.24
C LYS A 162 -2.19 25.92 -6.76
N ARG A 163 -1.31 26.54 -7.54
CA ARG A 163 -1.56 27.87 -8.12
C ARG A 163 -2.42 27.82 -9.38
N GLU A 164 -2.25 26.79 -10.20
CA GLU A 164 -2.71 26.79 -11.60
C GLU A 164 -3.84 25.78 -11.89
N MET A 165 -4.14 24.87 -10.95
CA MET A 165 -5.22 23.91 -11.09
C MET A 165 -6.58 24.58 -11.27
N LYS A 166 -7.32 24.12 -12.28
CA LYS A 166 -8.68 24.56 -12.56
C LYS A 166 -9.67 23.51 -12.07
N LEU A 167 -10.13 23.70 -10.84
CA LEU A 167 -11.06 22.80 -10.18
C LEU A 167 -12.51 23.20 -10.49
N THR A 168 -12.91 23.14 -11.76
CA THR A 168 -14.29 23.37 -12.18
C THR A 168 -14.86 22.13 -12.85
N ARG A 169 -16.19 22.05 -12.94
CA ARG A 169 -16.90 20.93 -13.57
C ARG A 169 -16.44 20.70 -15.01
N GLU A 170 -16.19 21.77 -15.75
CA GLU A 170 -15.78 21.71 -17.16
C GLU A 170 -14.39 21.08 -17.33
N ASN A 171 -13.58 21.13 -16.28
CA ASN A 171 -12.24 20.53 -16.27
C ASN A 171 -12.24 19.09 -15.74
N VAL A 172 -13.36 18.56 -15.25
CA VAL A 172 -13.46 17.15 -14.87
C VAL A 172 -13.57 16.30 -16.12
N PHE A 173 -12.64 15.36 -16.31
CA PHE A 173 -12.71 14.44 -17.43
C PHE A 173 -13.20 13.04 -17.03
N ALA A 174 -12.93 12.57 -15.81
CA ALA A 174 -13.31 11.24 -15.37
C ALA A 174 -13.64 11.17 -13.87
N GLY A 175 -14.33 10.10 -13.49
CA GLY A 175 -14.50 9.70 -12.09
C GLY A 175 -14.17 8.22 -11.92
N ALA A 176 -13.43 7.89 -10.88
CA ALA A 176 -13.06 6.50 -10.58
C ALA A 176 -12.90 6.28 -9.07
N THR A 177 -12.88 5.00 -8.70
CA THR A 177 -12.66 4.54 -7.33
C THR A 177 -11.34 3.79 -7.24
N PHE A 178 -10.57 3.98 -6.19
CA PHE A 178 -9.34 3.23 -5.93
C PHE A 178 -9.09 3.08 -4.42
N SER A 179 -8.11 2.25 -4.04
CA SER A 179 -7.77 2.00 -2.64
C SER A 179 -7.25 3.27 -1.93
N ASP A 180 -7.45 3.38 -0.62
CA ASP A 180 -6.90 4.49 0.17
C ASP A 180 -5.38 4.36 0.44
N THR A 181 -4.79 3.20 0.14
CA THR A 181 -3.40 2.86 0.48
C THR A 181 -2.40 3.88 -0.06
N SER A 182 -2.54 4.28 -1.33
CA SER A 182 -1.65 5.28 -1.94
C SER A 182 -1.78 6.67 -1.34
N VAL A 183 -2.95 7.03 -0.80
CA VAL A 183 -3.10 8.30 -0.07
C VAL A 183 -2.48 8.17 1.32
N LEU A 184 -2.82 7.10 2.05
CA LEU A 184 -2.31 6.86 3.40
C LEU A 184 -0.78 6.89 3.45
N ASN A 185 -0.11 6.30 2.45
CA ASN A 185 1.35 6.19 2.36
C ASN A 185 2.05 7.37 1.65
N TYR A 186 1.34 8.47 1.37
CA TYR A 186 1.85 9.68 0.69
C TYR A 186 2.31 9.48 -0.76
N SER A 187 2.02 8.34 -1.39
CA SER A 187 2.25 8.19 -2.84
C SER A 187 1.38 9.18 -3.60
N PHE A 188 0.10 9.31 -3.22
CA PHE A 188 -0.79 10.37 -3.68
C PHE A 188 -0.94 11.39 -2.56
N GLN A 189 -0.56 12.64 -2.81
CA GLN A 189 -0.45 13.63 -1.73
C GLN A 189 -1.70 14.49 -1.61
N VAL A 190 -2.25 14.63 -0.41
CA VAL A 190 -3.24 15.69 -0.11
C VAL A 190 -2.57 17.07 -0.11
N VAL A 191 -2.96 17.93 -1.05
CA VAL A 191 -2.30 19.24 -1.28
C VAL A 191 -3.18 20.45 -0.95
N ASP A 192 -4.50 20.30 -0.95
CA ASP A 192 -5.46 21.35 -0.61
C ASP A 192 -6.64 20.73 0.17
N ARG A 193 -7.04 21.38 1.26
CA ARG A 193 -8.05 20.89 2.21
C ARG A 193 -9.30 21.78 2.29
N GLU A 194 -9.24 22.98 1.75
CA GLU A 194 -10.27 24.01 1.97
C GLU A 194 -11.21 24.15 0.76
N ARG A 195 -11.14 23.21 -0.19
CA ARG A 195 -11.94 23.26 -1.42
C ARG A 195 -13.34 22.72 -1.21
N GLU A 196 -14.32 23.46 -1.70
CA GLU A 196 -15.68 22.98 -1.83
C GLU A 196 -15.72 21.77 -2.78
N ILE A 197 -16.53 20.78 -2.42
CA ILE A 197 -16.81 19.64 -3.30
C ILE A 197 -17.60 20.12 -4.51
N ILE A 198 -17.22 19.68 -5.71
CA ILE A 198 -17.93 20.06 -6.95
C ILE A 198 -19.00 19.06 -7.37
N GLY A 199 -19.04 17.89 -6.73
CA GLY A 199 -20.01 16.85 -7.01
C GLY A 199 -20.08 15.78 -5.94
N LYS A 200 -21.16 15.00 -5.97
CA LYS A 200 -21.43 13.88 -5.08
C LYS A 200 -21.82 12.65 -5.88
N VAL A 201 -21.57 11.46 -5.34
CA VAL A 201 -21.98 10.21 -5.97
C VAL A 201 -23.49 10.03 -5.82
N ILE A 202 -24.16 9.62 -6.90
CA ILE A 202 -25.58 9.30 -6.89
C ILE A 202 -25.79 7.87 -6.36
N HIS A 203 -26.49 7.75 -5.23
CA HIS A 203 -26.91 6.47 -4.64
C HIS A 203 -28.44 6.32 -4.74
N ASN A 204 -28.92 5.58 -5.74
CA ASN A 204 -30.36 5.38 -5.99
C ASN A 204 -30.80 3.91 -6.00
N GLY A 205 -30.01 3.03 -5.38
CA GLY A 205 -30.27 1.58 -5.29
C GLY A 205 -30.06 0.82 -6.60
N ARG A 206 -29.59 1.48 -7.68
CA ARG A 206 -29.18 0.83 -8.93
C ARG A 206 -27.68 0.63 -8.97
N ARG A 207 -27.26 -0.28 -9.85
CA ARG A 207 -25.86 -0.58 -10.18
C ARG A 207 -25.08 0.70 -10.49
N ASN A 208 -24.09 1.05 -9.68
CA ASN A 208 -23.27 2.23 -9.83
C ASN A 208 -21.82 1.84 -10.15
N ARG A 209 -21.48 1.89 -11.44
CA ARG A 209 -20.16 1.50 -11.94
C ARG A 209 -19.02 2.40 -11.48
N LEU A 210 -19.33 3.59 -10.96
CA LEU A 210 -18.32 4.45 -10.36
C LEU A 210 -17.72 3.80 -9.11
N VAL A 211 -18.54 3.18 -8.27
CA VAL A 211 -18.13 2.63 -6.97
C VAL A 211 -17.91 1.12 -6.96
N GLU A 212 -18.47 0.39 -7.93
CA GLU A 212 -18.29 -1.06 -8.03
C GLU A 212 -16.95 -1.49 -8.58
N GLU A 213 -16.28 -0.61 -9.30
CA GLU A 213 -15.03 -0.91 -9.98
C GLU A 213 -13.91 -0.11 -9.36
N ILE A 214 -13.01 -0.83 -8.70
CA ILE A 214 -11.87 -0.29 -7.98
C ILE A 214 -10.65 -0.44 -8.88
N LEU A 215 -10.08 0.68 -9.29
CA LEU A 215 -8.84 0.73 -10.05
C LEU A 215 -7.65 0.48 -9.13
N ALA A 216 -6.64 -0.20 -9.67
CA ALA A 216 -5.31 -0.20 -9.07
C ALA A 216 -4.67 1.18 -9.25
N ASP A 217 -3.74 1.55 -8.37
CA ASP A 217 -3.08 2.86 -8.42
C ASP A 217 -2.36 3.11 -9.75
N VAL A 218 -1.80 2.06 -10.36
CA VAL A 218 -1.17 2.13 -11.69
C VAL A 218 -2.17 2.53 -12.78
N SER A 219 -3.39 2.00 -12.74
CA SER A 219 -4.46 2.32 -13.68
C SER A 219 -4.99 3.74 -13.47
N VAL A 220 -4.97 4.24 -12.23
CA VAL A 220 -5.28 5.64 -11.93
C VAL A 220 -4.26 6.58 -12.58
N ILE A 221 -2.97 6.25 -12.51
CA ILE A 221 -1.90 7.02 -13.15
C ILE A 221 -2.04 6.96 -14.67
N GLU A 222 -2.27 5.78 -15.24
CA GLU A 222 -2.50 5.59 -16.67
C GLU A 222 -3.69 6.40 -17.18
N LEU A 223 -4.81 6.41 -16.46
CA LEU A 223 -5.99 7.19 -16.80
C LEU A 223 -5.68 8.70 -16.96
N LEU A 224 -4.87 9.25 -16.06
CA LEU A 224 -4.41 10.65 -16.13
C LEU A 224 -3.45 10.86 -17.32
N GLU A 225 -2.47 9.98 -17.49
CA GLU A 225 -1.49 10.06 -18.56
C GLU A 225 -2.13 9.95 -19.95
N ASP A 226 -3.08 9.03 -20.13
CA ASP A 226 -3.83 8.87 -21.37
C ASP A 226 -4.59 10.15 -21.71
N ARG A 227 -5.25 10.75 -20.72
CA ARG A 227 -5.94 12.02 -20.91
C ARG A 227 -4.99 13.15 -21.30
N ILE A 228 -3.85 13.27 -20.62
CA ILE A 228 -2.84 14.31 -20.85
C ILE A 228 -2.20 14.15 -22.24
N ASN A 229 -1.90 12.92 -22.65
CA ASN A 229 -1.28 12.61 -23.93
C ASN A 229 -2.28 12.63 -25.11
N GLY A 230 -3.58 12.79 -24.82
CA GLY A 230 -4.64 12.71 -25.84
C GLY A 230 -4.82 11.30 -26.40
N THR A 231 -4.36 10.27 -25.68
CA THR A 231 -4.59 8.87 -26.02
C THR A 231 -6.07 8.57 -25.85
N VAL A 232 -6.69 7.94 -26.85
CA VAL A 232 -8.06 7.46 -26.75
C VAL A 232 -8.01 5.94 -26.67
N ASN A 233 -8.47 5.40 -25.54
CA ASN A 233 -8.64 3.98 -25.33
C ASN A 233 -9.96 3.68 -24.61
N GLU A 234 -10.36 2.42 -24.60
CA GLU A 234 -11.63 1.98 -24.04
C GLU A 234 -11.73 2.27 -22.54
N GLU A 235 -10.63 2.17 -21.80
CA GLU A 235 -10.60 2.38 -20.35
C GLU A 235 -10.84 3.85 -19.98
N LEU A 236 -10.16 4.78 -20.67
CA LEU A 236 -10.38 6.21 -20.51
C LEU A 236 -11.83 6.56 -20.83
N GLU A 237 -12.33 6.18 -22.01
CA GLU A 237 -13.72 6.45 -22.40
C GLU A 237 -14.72 5.90 -21.38
N TYR A 238 -14.47 4.69 -20.89
CA TYR A 238 -15.35 4.03 -19.94
C TYR A 238 -15.39 4.79 -18.60
N ASN A 239 -14.24 5.26 -18.09
CA ASN A 239 -14.18 6.06 -16.87
C ASN A 239 -14.76 7.47 -17.06
N MET A 240 -14.62 8.09 -18.23
CA MET A 240 -15.32 9.35 -18.56
C MET A 240 -16.84 9.18 -18.49
N ARG A 241 -17.38 8.06 -18.99
CA ARG A 241 -18.83 7.75 -18.93
C ARG A 241 -19.34 7.56 -17.51
N LYS A 242 -18.48 7.29 -16.51
CA LYS A 242 -18.88 7.16 -15.10
C LYS A 242 -19.32 8.51 -14.49
N LEU A 243 -19.01 9.64 -15.12
CA LEU A 243 -19.48 10.96 -14.69
C LEU A 243 -21.01 11.11 -14.68
N LYS A 244 -21.75 10.25 -15.37
CA LYS A 244 -23.23 10.19 -15.29
C LYS A 244 -23.75 9.78 -13.90
N TYR A 245 -22.88 9.24 -13.04
CA TYR A 245 -23.19 8.85 -11.66
C TYR A 245 -22.87 9.97 -10.65
N ILE A 246 -22.59 11.18 -11.12
CA ILE A 246 -22.27 12.35 -10.30
C ILE A 246 -23.44 13.33 -10.32
N GLU A 247 -23.88 13.75 -9.13
CA GLU A 247 -24.71 14.92 -8.92
C GLU A 247 -23.79 16.13 -8.72
N TRP A 248 -23.90 17.11 -9.62
CA TRP A 248 -23.07 18.33 -9.59
C TRP A 248 -23.67 19.36 -8.65
N LEU A 249 -22.81 20.04 -7.88
CA LEU A 249 -23.20 21.05 -6.89
C LEU A 249 -23.07 22.48 -7.41
#